data_AF-A0A7V6M5J9-F1
#
_entry.id   AF-A0A7V6M5J9-F1
#
_cell.length_a   1.000
_cell.length_b   1.000
_cell.length_c   1.000
_cell.angle_alpha   90.00
_cell.angle_beta   90.00
_cell.angle_gamma   90.00
#
_symmetry.space_group_name_H-M   'P 1'
#
loop_
_entity.id
_entity.type
_entity.pdbx_description
1 polymer ?
#
loop_
_entity_poly.entity_id
_entity_poly.type
_entity_poly.pdbx_seq_one_letter_code
_entity_poly.pdbx_strand_id
1 'polypeptide(L)'
;MRLLFKIDTKDYNINGKKFVRPSVRSIIIENGKVAMIHSLKYDYYKFPGGGIEDGESNEEALIRETLEESGLIIIPETIREYGYVRRIQKGKKEDVFLQDNFYYFCEVEPKIVEQTLDDYEADEQFTCEYVNPYVAININRNKDHGPKDPNMIERESRVLELLIKEGIIKLNL
;
A
#
# COMPACT_ATOMS: atom_id res chain seq x y z
N MET A 1 13.44 7.74 6.63
CA MET A 1 12.57 6.58 6.97
C MET A 1 13.33 5.35 7.46
N ARG A 2 12.82 4.65 8.49
CA ARG A 2 13.34 3.34 8.96
C ARG A 2 12.93 2.19 8.04
N LEU A 3 13.76 1.16 7.91
CA LEU A 3 13.36 -0.10 7.29
C LEU A 3 12.41 -0.85 8.24
N LEU A 4 11.20 -1.16 7.79
CA LEU A 4 10.24 -1.95 8.56
C LEU A 4 10.59 -3.44 8.48
N PHE A 5 10.74 -3.95 7.26
CA PHE A 5 11.20 -5.30 6.97
C PHE A 5 11.55 -5.46 5.49
N LYS A 6 12.17 -6.60 5.16
CA LYS A 6 12.46 -7.03 3.80
C LYS A 6 11.58 -8.22 3.42
N ILE A 7 11.13 -8.26 2.17
CA ILE A 7 10.67 -9.47 1.49
C ILE A 7 11.67 -9.74 0.36
N ASP A 8 12.38 -10.85 0.46
CA ASP A 8 13.44 -11.23 -0.48
C ASP A 8 13.22 -12.70 -0.86
N THR A 9 12.72 -12.92 -2.07
CA THR A 9 12.38 -14.28 -2.55
C THR A 9 13.61 -15.06 -3.00
N LYS A 10 14.75 -14.38 -3.23
CA LYS A 10 16.02 -14.97 -3.69
C LYS A 10 15.92 -15.82 -4.97
N ASP A 11 14.86 -15.67 -5.75
CA ASP A 11 14.55 -16.44 -6.96
C ASP A 11 14.98 -15.73 -8.26
N TYR A 12 15.87 -14.75 -8.14
CA TYR A 12 16.34 -13.88 -9.21
C TYR A 12 17.84 -14.01 -9.46
N ASN A 13 18.29 -13.62 -10.66
CA ASN A 13 19.72 -13.51 -10.94
C ASN A 13 20.28 -12.25 -10.25
N ILE A 14 21.10 -12.42 -9.22
CA ILE A 14 21.66 -11.30 -8.45
C ILE A 14 22.53 -10.35 -9.29
N ASN A 15 23.12 -10.84 -10.37
CA ASN A 15 23.92 -10.07 -11.32
C ASN A 15 23.08 -9.56 -12.51
N GLY A 16 21.77 -9.83 -12.51
CA GLY A 16 20.86 -9.46 -13.56
C GLY A 16 20.47 -7.99 -13.53
N LYS A 17 19.83 -7.53 -14.62
CA LYS A 17 19.34 -6.15 -14.72
C LYS A 17 18.20 -5.93 -13.72
N LYS A 18 18.21 -4.75 -13.09
CA LYS A 18 17.22 -4.37 -12.08
C LYS A 18 16.16 -3.47 -12.71
N PHE A 19 14.90 -3.85 -12.56
CA PHE A 19 13.76 -2.95 -12.70
C PHE A 19 13.44 -2.36 -11.32
N VAL A 20 13.67 -1.06 -11.15
CA VAL A 20 13.40 -0.34 -9.90
C VAL A 20 12.10 0.43 -10.06
N ARG A 21 11.14 0.23 -9.15
CA ARG A 21 9.86 0.96 -9.16
C ARG A 21 9.48 1.34 -7.73
N PRO A 22 10.00 2.47 -7.20
CA PRO A 22 9.66 2.92 -5.85
C PRO A 22 8.18 3.34 -5.80
N SER A 23 7.62 3.35 -4.60
CA SER A 23 6.19 3.57 -4.39
C SER A 23 5.90 4.13 -3.01
N VAL A 24 4.76 4.80 -2.87
CA VAL A 24 4.32 5.41 -1.61
C VAL A 24 2.98 4.83 -1.17
N ARG A 25 2.72 4.84 0.14
CA ARG A 25 1.50 4.30 0.74
C ARG A 25 1.04 5.23 1.86
N SER A 26 -0.24 5.60 1.85
CA SER A 26 -0.84 6.40 2.91
C SER A 26 -1.40 5.49 4.00
N ILE A 27 -1.09 5.84 5.26
CA ILE A 27 -1.64 5.24 6.46
C ILE A 27 -2.58 6.27 7.07
N ILE A 28 -3.87 6.07 6.84
CA ILE A 28 -4.94 6.92 7.37
C ILE A 28 -5.75 6.06 8.33
N ILE A 29 -5.84 6.50 9.59
CA ILE A 29 -6.47 5.74 10.68
C ILE A 29 -7.57 6.61 11.28
N GLU A 30 -8.79 6.08 11.32
CA GLU A 30 -9.93 6.74 11.92
C GLU A 30 -10.71 5.73 12.78
N ASN A 31 -10.98 6.09 14.05
CA ASN A 31 -11.77 5.28 14.98
C ASN A 31 -11.32 3.80 15.07
N GLY A 32 -10.00 3.57 15.05
CA GLY A 32 -9.41 2.22 15.12
C GLY A 32 -9.50 1.40 13.83
N LYS A 33 -10.01 2.00 12.75
CA LYS A 33 -10.06 1.44 11.39
C LYS A 33 -9.01 2.10 10.51
N VAL A 34 -8.64 1.44 9.43
CA VAL A 34 -7.64 1.90 8.47
C VAL A 34 -8.33 2.12 7.12
N ALA A 35 -8.09 3.25 6.46
CA ALA A 35 -8.52 3.42 5.07
C ALA A 35 -7.66 2.53 4.17
N MET A 36 -8.30 1.62 3.43
CA MET A 36 -7.64 0.68 2.54
C MET A 36 -8.42 0.56 1.23
N ILE A 37 -7.71 0.27 0.16
CA ILE A 37 -8.29 -0.09 -1.13
C ILE A 37 -8.58 -1.59 -1.14
N HIS A 38 -9.85 -1.92 -1.37
CA HIS A 38 -10.33 -3.27 -1.58
C HIS A 38 -10.48 -3.53 -3.08
N SER A 39 -9.74 -4.50 -3.61
CA SER A 39 -9.99 -5.03 -4.95
C SER A 39 -11.19 -5.97 -4.88
N LEU A 40 -12.38 -5.54 -5.33
CA LEU A 40 -13.58 -6.40 -5.27
C LEU A 40 -13.48 -7.60 -6.22
N LYS A 41 -12.67 -7.48 -7.29
CA LYS A 41 -12.48 -8.58 -8.25
C LYS A 41 -11.63 -9.72 -7.69
N TYR A 42 -10.62 -9.42 -6.89
CA TYR A 42 -9.66 -10.40 -6.36
C TYR A 42 -9.65 -10.48 -4.82
N ASP A 43 -10.54 -9.74 -4.16
CA ASP A 43 -10.85 -9.82 -2.73
C ASP A 43 -9.61 -9.67 -1.84
N TYR A 44 -8.81 -8.63 -2.07
CA TYR A 44 -7.64 -8.28 -1.24
C TYR A 44 -7.65 -6.80 -0.88
N TYR A 45 -6.98 -6.47 0.23
CA TYR A 45 -6.79 -5.11 0.73
C TYR A 45 -5.34 -4.65 0.54
N LYS A 46 -5.16 -3.41 0.10
CA LYS A 46 -3.88 -2.68 0.09
C LYS A 46 -4.05 -1.28 0.67
N PHE A 47 -2.98 -0.73 1.23
CA PHE A 47 -2.92 0.70 1.55
C PHE A 47 -3.04 1.50 0.25
N PRO A 48 -3.77 2.63 0.24
CA PRO A 48 -3.83 3.52 -0.91
C PRO A 48 -2.43 4.02 -1.28
N GLY A 49 -2.20 4.20 -2.57
CA GLY A 49 -0.94 4.68 -3.11
C GLY A 49 -0.43 3.83 -4.28
N GLY A 50 0.49 4.39 -5.06
CA GLY A 50 1.05 3.74 -6.24
C GLY A 50 2.52 4.09 -6.46
N GLY A 51 2.90 4.20 -7.73
CA GLY A 51 4.29 4.43 -8.12
C GLY A 51 4.67 5.89 -7.95
N ILE A 52 5.96 6.16 -7.68
CA ILE A 52 6.48 7.53 -7.79
C ILE A 52 6.88 7.75 -9.25
N GLU A 53 6.35 8.80 -9.88
CA GLU A 53 6.66 9.15 -11.26
C GLU A 53 7.97 9.95 -11.39
N ASP A 54 8.48 10.04 -12.62
CA ASP A 54 9.73 10.78 -12.89
C ASP A 54 9.54 12.28 -12.62
N GLY A 55 10.36 12.83 -11.72
CA GLY A 55 10.27 14.23 -11.30
C GLY A 55 9.31 14.49 -10.15
N GLU A 56 8.60 13.46 -9.68
CA GLU A 56 7.67 13.55 -8.55
C GLU A 56 8.39 13.30 -7.21
N SER A 57 8.09 14.11 -6.20
CA SER A 57 8.48 13.84 -4.82
C SER A 57 7.59 12.75 -4.20
N ASN A 58 8.06 12.13 -3.11
CA ASN A 58 7.24 11.13 -2.41
C ASN A 58 5.90 11.71 -1.92
N GLU A 59 5.87 12.98 -1.50
CA GLU A 59 4.65 13.62 -0.99
C GLU A 59 3.66 13.91 -2.12
N GLU A 60 4.14 14.39 -3.28
CA GLU A 60 3.30 14.61 -4.46
C GLU A 60 2.67 13.29 -4.93
N ALA A 61 3.47 12.23 -5.05
CA ALA A 61 2.99 10.88 -5.38
C ALA A 61 1.95 10.39 -4.39
N LEU A 62 2.18 10.64 -3.09
CA LEU A 62 1.31 10.16 -2.02
C LEU A 62 -0.05 10.84 -2.08
N ILE A 63 -0.07 12.15 -2.29
CA ILE A 63 -1.28 12.96 -2.41
C ILE A 63 -2.07 12.57 -3.67
N ARG A 64 -1.39 12.49 -4.83
CA ARG A 64 -2.02 12.13 -6.11
C ARG A 64 -2.65 10.75 -6.05
N GLU A 65 -1.86 9.73 -5.73
CA GLU A 65 -2.30 8.34 -5.76
C GLU A 65 -3.38 8.06 -4.70
N THR A 66 -3.28 8.68 -3.51
CA THR A 66 -4.35 8.54 -2.51
C THR A 66 -5.64 9.17 -3.01
N LEU A 67 -5.59 10.34 -3.63
CA LEU A 67 -6.78 10.99 -4.19
C LEU A 67 -7.40 10.15 -5.31
N GLU A 68 -6.60 9.67 -6.25
CA GLU A 68 -7.02 8.85 -7.39
C GLU A 68 -7.69 7.55 -6.94
N GLU A 69 -6.99 6.76 -6.11
CA GLU A 69 -7.45 5.43 -5.70
C GLU A 69 -8.56 5.48 -4.65
N SER A 70 -8.63 6.50 -3.79
CA SER A 70 -9.52 6.49 -2.63
C SER A 70 -10.54 7.63 -2.56
N GLY A 71 -10.33 8.70 -3.33
CA GLY A 71 -11.12 9.92 -3.20
C GLY A 71 -10.85 10.72 -1.91
N LEU A 72 -9.88 10.29 -1.08
CA LEU A 72 -9.49 10.99 0.14
C LEU A 72 -8.47 12.10 -0.17
N ILE A 73 -8.69 13.28 0.42
CA ILE A 73 -7.83 14.44 0.24
C ILE A 73 -6.89 14.52 1.44
N ILE A 74 -5.60 14.21 1.25
CA ILE A 74 -4.58 14.34 2.29
C ILE A 74 -4.36 15.81 2.65
N ILE A 75 -4.25 16.09 3.95
CA ILE A 75 -3.82 17.37 4.49
C ILE A 75 -2.27 17.38 4.52
N PRO A 76 -1.57 18.11 3.63
CA PRO A 76 -0.13 17.94 3.41
C PRO A 76 0.74 18.10 4.65
N GLU A 77 0.41 19.05 5.53
CA GLU A 77 1.15 19.32 6.77
C GLU A 77 1.10 18.19 7.80
N THR A 78 0.21 17.21 7.62
CA THR A 78 0.08 16.05 8.51
C THR A 78 0.92 14.84 8.08
N ILE A 79 1.52 14.92 6.88
CA ILE A 79 2.34 13.84 6.33
C ILE A 79 3.54 13.59 7.24
N ARG A 80 3.66 12.37 7.75
CA ARG A 80 4.78 11.97 8.62
C ARG A 80 5.30 10.60 8.24
N GLU A 81 6.62 10.47 8.16
CA GLU A 81 7.28 9.21 7.85
C GLU A 81 6.95 8.10 8.87
N TYR A 82 6.57 6.91 8.41
CA TYR A 82 6.50 5.70 9.24
C TYR A 82 7.72 4.79 9.05
N GLY A 83 7.97 4.42 7.80
CA GLY A 83 9.05 3.52 7.42
C GLY A 83 8.89 3.03 6.00
N TYR A 84 9.72 2.09 5.57
CA TYR A 84 9.60 1.48 4.25
C TYR A 84 9.77 -0.03 4.28
N VAL A 85 9.13 -0.71 3.32
CA VAL A 85 9.34 -2.14 3.06
C VAL A 85 10.12 -2.29 1.75
N ARG A 86 11.22 -3.04 1.82
CA ARG A 86 12.01 -3.40 0.64
C ARG A 86 11.59 -4.77 0.11
N ARG A 87 11.14 -4.81 -1.15
CA ARG A 87 10.82 -6.04 -1.88
C ARG A 87 11.88 -6.29 -2.94
N ILE A 88 12.42 -7.51 -2.94
CA ILE A 88 13.32 -8.00 -3.98
C ILE A 88 12.83 -9.36 -4.45
N GLN A 89 12.53 -9.48 -5.74
CA GLN A 89 12.06 -10.72 -6.33
C GLN A 89 12.40 -10.83 -7.80
N LYS A 90 12.18 -12.01 -8.39
CA LYS A 90 12.27 -12.18 -9.84
C LYS A 90 11.36 -11.19 -10.57
N GLY A 91 11.94 -10.42 -11.49
CA GLY A 91 11.18 -9.47 -12.28
C GLY A 91 10.45 -10.13 -13.46
N LYS A 92 9.38 -9.47 -13.90
CA LYS A 92 8.65 -9.84 -15.14
C LYS A 92 9.24 -9.18 -16.39
N LYS A 93 9.75 -7.94 -16.23
CA LYS A 93 10.36 -7.14 -17.31
C LYS A 93 11.88 -7.29 -17.38
N GLU A 94 12.52 -7.33 -16.22
CA GLU A 94 13.98 -7.47 -16.03
C GLU A 94 14.23 -8.63 -15.06
N ASP A 95 15.49 -9.05 -14.89
CA ASP A 95 15.83 -10.18 -14.02
C ASP A 95 15.40 -9.98 -12.57
N VAL A 96 15.54 -8.75 -12.06
CA VAL A 96 15.27 -8.40 -10.66
C VAL A 96 14.24 -7.28 -10.59
N PHE A 97 13.15 -7.49 -9.86
CA PHE A 97 12.25 -6.44 -9.42
C PHE A 97 12.67 -5.94 -8.04
N LEU A 98 13.01 -4.65 -7.95
CA LEU A 98 13.33 -3.97 -6.71
C LEU A 98 12.29 -2.88 -6.46
N GLN A 99 11.64 -2.93 -5.30
CA GLN A 99 10.67 -1.93 -4.92
C GLN A 99 10.83 -1.58 -3.43
N ASP A 100 11.13 -0.31 -3.17
CA ASP A 100 10.94 0.30 -1.87
C ASP A 100 9.53 0.90 -1.80
N ASN A 101 8.80 0.56 -0.74
CA ASN A 101 7.44 1.02 -0.49
C ASN A 101 7.49 1.91 0.75
N PHE A 102 7.36 3.22 0.56
CA PHE A 102 7.45 4.22 1.62
C PHE A 102 6.07 4.48 2.23
N TYR A 103 5.93 4.31 3.54
CA TYR A 103 4.67 4.43 4.26
C TYR A 103 4.63 5.73 5.08
N TYR A 104 3.58 6.50 4.92
CA TYR A 104 3.41 7.79 5.60
C TYR A 104 2.11 7.82 6.38
N PHE A 105 2.12 8.35 7.60
CA PHE A 105 0.90 8.75 8.28
C PHE A 105 0.34 10.01 7.63
N CYS A 106 -0.98 10.05 7.47
CA CYS A 106 -1.69 11.20 6.93
C CYS A 106 -3.01 11.40 7.68
N GLU A 107 -3.41 12.65 7.84
CA GLU A 107 -4.79 13.04 8.09
C GLU A 107 -5.41 13.49 6.76
N VAL A 108 -6.74 13.41 6.68
CA VAL A 108 -7.50 13.73 5.46
C VAL A 108 -8.60 14.71 5.77
N GLU A 109 -8.98 15.49 4.77
CA GLU A 109 -10.16 16.36 4.85
C GLU A 109 -11.42 15.51 5.08
N PRO A 110 -12.45 16.03 5.78
CA PRO A 110 -13.74 15.34 5.94
C PRO A 110 -14.47 15.11 4.60
N LYS A 111 -14.08 15.85 3.57
CA LYS A 111 -14.64 15.76 2.22
C LYS A 111 -14.02 14.58 1.49
N ILE A 112 -14.88 13.69 1.01
CA ILE A 112 -14.53 12.61 0.09
C ILE A 112 -15.01 13.01 -1.31
N VAL A 113 -14.18 12.78 -2.32
CA VAL A 113 -14.53 12.97 -3.74
C VAL A 113 -14.61 11.62 -4.46
N GLU A 114 -15.08 11.63 -5.70
CA GLU A 114 -15.12 10.42 -6.53
C GLU A 114 -13.69 9.94 -6.86
N GLN A 115 -13.51 8.62 -6.88
CA GLN A 115 -12.24 8.01 -7.31
C GLN A 115 -11.99 8.30 -8.80
N THR A 116 -10.72 8.45 -9.17
CA THR A 116 -10.27 8.59 -10.55
C THR A 116 -9.32 7.44 -10.85
N LEU A 117 -9.90 6.26 -11.03
CA LEU A 117 -9.17 5.01 -11.21
C LEU A 117 -8.59 4.90 -12.63
N ASP A 118 -7.38 4.35 -12.75
CA ASP A 118 -6.86 3.93 -14.05
C ASP A 118 -7.57 2.68 -14.60
N ASP A 119 -7.28 2.30 -15.84
CA ASP A 119 -7.91 1.14 -16.49
C ASP A 119 -7.74 -0.17 -15.70
N TYR A 120 -6.59 -0.36 -15.05
CA TYR A 120 -6.26 -1.57 -14.28
C TYR A 120 -7.01 -1.57 -12.94
N GLU A 121 -7.04 -0.44 -12.26
CA GLU A 121 -7.71 -0.26 -10.97
C GLU A 121 -9.23 -0.35 -11.12
N ALA A 122 -9.78 0.20 -12.21
CA ALA A 122 -11.19 0.06 -12.56
C ALA A 122 -11.55 -1.39 -12.91
N ASP A 123 -10.70 -2.10 -13.67
CA ASP A 123 -10.89 -3.54 -13.95
C ASP A 123 -10.93 -4.36 -12.65
N GLU A 124 -10.11 -3.98 -11.67
CA GLU A 124 -10.10 -4.61 -10.35
C GLU A 124 -11.20 -4.17 -9.40
N GLN A 125 -11.98 -3.14 -9.79
CA GLN A 125 -13.04 -2.55 -8.98
C GLN A 125 -12.53 -2.06 -7.63
N PHE A 126 -11.42 -1.30 -7.66
CA PHE A 126 -10.85 -0.70 -6.46
C PHE A 126 -11.88 0.16 -5.72
N THR A 127 -12.11 -0.16 -4.46
CA THR A 127 -13.08 0.54 -3.60
C THR A 127 -12.39 0.92 -2.29
N CYS A 128 -12.48 2.19 -1.88
CA CYS A 128 -11.94 2.62 -0.59
C CYS A 128 -12.88 2.23 0.56
N GLU A 129 -12.33 1.57 1.58
CA GLU A 129 -13.05 1.16 2.78
C GLU A 129 -12.25 1.52 4.04
N TYR A 130 -12.94 2.07 5.06
CA TYR A 130 -12.41 2.08 6.42
C TYR A 130 -12.65 0.70 7.06
N VAL A 131 -11.62 -0.12 7.09
CA VAL A 131 -11.69 -1.53 7.48
C VAL A 131 -11.02 -1.78 8.84
N ASN A 132 -11.55 -2.73 9.60
CA ASN A 132 -10.85 -3.24 10.78
C ASN A 132 -9.57 -3.95 10.31
N PRO A 133 -8.37 -3.61 10.84
CA PRO A 133 -7.11 -4.16 10.32
C PRO A 133 -7.05 -5.68 10.43
N TYR A 134 -7.69 -6.30 11.44
CA TYR A 134 -7.73 -7.76 11.56
C TYR A 134 -8.57 -8.41 10.47
N VAL A 135 -9.64 -7.75 10.01
CA VAL A 135 -10.46 -8.23 8.89
C VAL A 135 -9.64 -8.19 7.60
N ALA A 136 -8.96 -7.07 7.32
CA ALA A 136 -8.09 -6.94 6.15
C ALA A 136 -6.95 -7.99 6.16
N ILE A 137 -6.26 -8.16 7.29
CA ILE A 137 -5.23 -9.21 7.46
C ILE A 137 -5.81 -10.60 7.20
N ASN A 138 -6.99 -10.89 7.76
CA ASN A 138 -7.61 -12.20 7.61
C ASN A 138 -7.99 -12.48 6.16
N ILE A 139 -8.57 -11.50 5.47
CA ILE A 139 -8.93 -11.61 4.05
C ILE A 139 -7.67 -11.86 3.22
N ASN A 140 -6.65 -11.02 3.38
CA ASN A 140 -5.37 -11.09 2.66
C ASN A 140 -4.59 -12.41 2.82
N ARG A 141 -4.89 -13.21 3.85
CA ARG A 141 -4.15 -14.45 4.15
C ARG A 141 -4.95 -15.72 3.91
N ASN A 142 -6.28 -15.63 3.93
CA ASN A 142 -7.14 -16.83 3.95
C ASN A 142 -8.04 -16.93 2.73
N LYS A 143 -8.08 -15.94 1.84
CA LYS A 143 -8.83 -16.02 0.59
C LYS A 143 -7.92 -16.29 -0.60
N ASP A 144 -8.52 -16.80 -1.67
CA ASP A 144 -7.86 -16.96 -2.96
C ASP A 144 -7.95 -15.63 -3.73
N HIS A 145 -6.80 -15.00 -3.94
CA HIS A 145 -6.69 -13.72 -4.64
C HIS A 145 -6.37 -13.88 -6.14
N GLY A 146 -6.54 -15.09 -6.67
CA GLY A 146 -6.28 -15.41 -8.06
C GLY A 146 -4.83 -15.15 -8.46
N PRO A 147 -4.56 -14.44 -9.57
CA PRO A 147 -3.21 -14.29 -10.13
C PRO A 147 -2.35 -13.23 -9.42
N LYS A 148 -2.83 -12.64 -8.32
CA LYS A 148 -2.15 -11.54 -7.64
C LYS A 148 -0.91 -12.02 -6.92
N ASP A 149 0.07 -11.12 -6.84
CA ASP A 149 1.36 -11.43 -6.22
C ASP A 149 1.19 -11.59 -4.70
N PRO A 150 1.37 -12.81 -4.14
CA PRO A 150 1.16 -13.04 -2.72
C PRO A 150 2.13 -12.25 -1.85
N ASN A 151 3.33 -11.91 -2.36
CA ASN A 151 4.28 -11.07 -1.62
C ASN A 151 3.84 -9.61 -1.55
N MET A 152 3.05 -9.14 -2.52
CA MET A 152 2.43 -7.82 -2.47
C MET A 152 1.38 -7.79 -1.38
N ILE A 153 0.52 -8.79 -1.33
CA ILE A 153 -0.60 -8.86 -0.38
C ILE A 153 -0.09 -9.08 1.05
N GLU A 154 0.89 -9.98 1.24
CA GLU A 154 1.50 -10.22 2.55
C GLU A 154 2.27 -8.99 3.08
N ARG A 155 2.81 -8.13 2.19
CA ARG A 155 3.40 -6.84 2.59
C ARG A 155 2.38 -6.00 3.36
N GLU A 156 1.15 -5.91 2.87
CA GLU A 156 0.08 -5.10 3.46
C GLU A 156 -0.28 -5.63 4.85
N SER A 157 -0.48 -6.95 4.96
CA SER A 157 -0.81 -7.62 6.22
C SER A 157 0.26 -7.40 7.28
N ARG A 158 1.54 -7.54 6.92
CA ARG A 158 2.66 -7.33 7.87
C ARG A 158 2.80 -5.88 8.33
N VAL A 159 2.47 -4.91 7.48
CA VAL A 159 2.46 -3.50 7.89
C VAL A 159 1.30 -3.23 8.86
N LEU A 160 0.10 -3.76 8.60
CA LEU A 160 -1.02 -3.68 9.55
C LEU A 160 -0.66 -4.30 10.91
N GLU A 161 -0.01 -5.47 10.91
CA GLU A 161 0.46 -6.12 12.15
C GLU A 161 1.49 -5.29 12.90
N LEU A 162 2.42 -4.63 12.20
CA LEU A 162 3.37 -3.72 12.84
C LEU A 162 2.66 -2.53 13.49
N LEU A 163 1.71 -1.91 12.79
CA LEU A 163 0.92 -0.81 13.33
C LEU A 163 0.12 -1.21 14.59
N ILE A 164 -0.44 -2.42 14.59
CA ILE A 164 -1.10 -3.01 15.77
C ILE A 164 -0.09 -3.24 16.90
N LYS A 165 1.02 -3.93 16.62
CA LYS A 165 2.04 -4.31 17.60
C LYS A 165 2.70 -3.10 18.26
N GLU A 166 2.88 -2.03 17.52
CA GLU A 166 3.44 -0.76 18.01
C GLU A 166 2.39 0.10 18.76
N GLY A 167 1.14 -0.36 18.86
CA GLY A 167 0.06 0.34 19.57
C GLY A 167 -0.43 1.61 18.86
N ILE A 168 -0.14 1.74 17.57
CA ILE A 168 -0.54 2.87 16.73
C ILE A 168 -2.02 2.75 16.37
N ILE A 169 -2.45 1.57 15.91
CA ILE A 169 -3.88 1.27 15.77
C ILE A 169 -4.39 0.75 17.11
N LYS A 170 -5.15 1.59 17.80
CA LYS A 170 -5.86 1.21 19.03
C LYS A 170 -7.26 0.76 18.67
N LEU A 171 -7.61 -0.47 19.02
CA LEU A 171 -8.98 -0.93 18.92
C LEU A 171 -9.81 -0.28 20.02
N ASN A 172 -10.94 0.32 19.65
CA ASN A 172 -11.99 0.61 20.60
C ASN A 172 -12.65 -0.74 20.91
N LEU A 173 -12.37 -1.29 22.10
CA LEU A 173 -13.08 -2.45 22.67
C LEU A 173 -14.44 -2.01 23.21
#